data_AF-A0A957RYI7-F1
#
_entry.id   AF-A0A957RYI7-F1
#
_cell.length_a   1.000
_cell.length_b   1.000
_cell.length_c   1.000
_cell.angle_alpha   90.00
_cell.angle_beta   90.00
_cell.angle_gamma   90.00
#
_symmetry.space_group_name_H-M   'P 1'
#
loop_
_entity.id
_entity.type
_entity.pdbx_description
1 polymer ?
#
loop_
_entity_poly.entity_id
_entity_poly.type
_entity_poly.pdbx_seq_one_letter_code
_entity_poly.pdbx_strand_id
1 'polypeptide(L)'
;DPAAFGLVIAGADGAELYNDVMQVETLIDLTAGEYLLTFTAQAKADLAFLVGIEAGSMSEDSGEPGELFNGGVFVTSNVGNPLYATLTIEPSAYPQQVALLVQGGEGDVYSAEVFSEDFDYWSTYTDDSEVVQFPTTGGVYEVTVSPVEGGSELQVSVFLSGPAPVLEMGAETSGELTEAGDSDTYQFEVTAAGASVTVQAGADDGADLTVAAGTQPDAETWYEYSFGDEPASLQFVAPQAGTYYLKITTDTDSGATYTVLAEQGETASTLPVNEPVAGFVAEAGQVGYLLEMTEPDQFVVVVLAGPEDQDLDLTLARYEDGEQTASDSSYASGSREVVALFSEQPGVFIVTVDGSYAADSDFTILATTGALTELMGMEGAAPAADEPAADEPAADEPGTDTGLIEQWATSAEASSQYGDEDWSAQQATGEPDTLDGGDTPTAWAAAFADSEAESLVLAFDVPVIPAGIEIYESYNPGAIAKIEVLDPNTDEWVVVWEGTAETAGEDMAVFSPALTAIDFATSQVRLTIDEPAIVGWNEIDAVKLIGTVE
;
A
#
# COMPACT_ATOMS: atom_id res chain seq x y z
N ASP A 1 -23.92 -32.24 -1.54
CA ASP A 1 -25.15 -32.88 -0.98
C ASP A 1 -24.85 -33.24 0.46
N PRO A 2 -25.52 -32.63 1.46
CA PRO A 2 -25.34 -32.96 2.87
C PRO A 2 -25.48 -34.46 3.14
N ALA A 3 -26.34 -35.16 2.38
CA ALA A 3 -26.55 -36.59 2.55
C ALA A 3 -25.33 -37.47 2.22
N ALA A 4 -24.27 -36.88 1.63
CA ALA A 4 -22.99 -37.55 1.42
C ALA A 4 -22.21 -37.77 2.74
N PHE A 5 -22.63 -37.16 3.85
CA PHE A 5 -21.96 -37.27 5.14
C PHE A 5 -22.94 -37.69 6.24
N GLY A 6 -22.49 -38.59 7.12
CA GLY A 6 -23.09 -38.79 8.43
C GLY A 6 -22.55 -37.75 9.41
N LEU A 7 -23.40 -37.24 10.29
CA LEU A 7 -23.02 -36.32 11.36
C LEU A 7 -23.41 -36.94 12.70
N VAL A 8 -22.42 -37.03 13.60
CA VAL A 8 -22.62 -37.34 15.01
C VAL A 8 -22.24 -36.13 15.83
N ILE A 9 -23.14 -35.70 16.71
CA ILE A 9 -22.87 -34.64 17.69
C ILE A 9 -22.95 -35.29 19.06
N ALA A 10 -21.84 -35.30 19.79
CA ALA A 10 -21.77 -35.86 21.13
C ALA A 10 -21.38 -34.80 22.17
N GLY A 11 -21.97 -34.88 23.35
CA GLY A 11 -21.54 -34.09 24.50
C GLY A 11 -20.18 -34.55 25.04
N ALA A 12 -19.56 -33.75 25.91
CA ALA A 12 -18.30 -34.09 26.57
C ALA A 12 -18.30 -35.42 27.35
N ASP A 13 -19.48 -35.93 27.74
CA ASP A 13 -19.65 -37.23 28.39
C ASP A 13 -19.76 -38.41 27.40
N GLY A 14 -19.68 -38.13 26.09
CA GLY A 14 -19.82 -39.09 25.01
C GLY A 14 -21.27 -39.44 24.66
N ALA A 15 -22.27 -38.76 25.25
CA ALA A 15 -23.66 -38.97 24.88
C ALA A 15 -23.96 -38.37 23.50
N GLU A 16 -24.43 -39.20 22.57
CA GLU A 16 -24.87 -38.75 21.24
C GLU A 16 -26.17 -37.95 21.37
N LEU A 17 -26.11 -36.68 20.99
CA LEU A 17 -27.23 -35.75 20.91
C LEU A 17 -27.86 -35.76 19.51
N TYR A 18 -27.05 -36.06 18.50
CA TYR A 18 -27.46 -36.30 17.12
C TYR A 18 -26.60 -37.39 16.50
N ASN A 19 -27.21 -38.27 15.72
CA ASN A 19 -26.52 -39.33 14.97
C ASN A 19 -27.41 -39.72 13.79
N ASP A 20 -27.22 -39.02 12.67
CA ASP A 20 -27.94 -39.31 11.43
C ASP A 20 -27.12 -38.82 10.22
N VAL A 21 -27.62 -39.10 9.03
CA VAL A 21 -27.14 -38.48 7.79
C VAL A 21 -27.42 -36.97 7.84
N MET A 22 -26.42 -36.15 7.49
CA MET A 22 -26.55 -34.69 7.52
C MET A 22 -27.72 -34.24 6.65
N GLN A 23 -28.55 -33.37 7.20
CA GLN A 23 -29.68 -32.75 6.50
C GLN A 23 -29.32 -31.31 6.11
N VAL A 24 -30.09 -30.73 5.19
CA VAL A 24 -29.98 -29.30 4.82
C VAL A 24 -30.12 -28.40 6.05
N GLU A 25 -30.99 -28.77 6.98
CA GLU A 25 -31.18 -28.07 8.26
C GLU A 25 -31.33 -29.11 9.37
N THR A 26 -30.62 -28.90 10.48
CA THR A 26 -30.70 -29.75 11.68
C THR A 26 -30.73 -28.85 12.92
N LEU A 27 -31.88 -28.80 13.60
CA LEU A 27 -32.06 -28.05 14.84
C LEU A 27 -31.78 -28.95 16.04
N ILE A 28 -30.83 -28.54 16.88
CA ILE A 28 -30.44 -29.27 18.10
C ILE A 28 -30.35 -28.27 19.25
N ASP A 29 -31.07 -28.55 20.34
CA ASP A 29 -30.97 -27.77 21.56
C ASP A 29 -29.67 -28.12 22.30
N LEU A 30 -28.73 -27.17 22.34
CA LEU A 30 -27.47 -27.30 23.07
C LEU A 30 -27.46 -26.40 24.31
N THR A 31 -26.71 -26.81 25.33
CA THR A 31 -26.38 -25.98 26.49
C THR A 31 -24.93 -25.53 26.39
N ALA A 32 -24.50 -24.50 27.13
CA ALA A 32 -23.08 -24.15 27.14
C ALA A 32 -22.20 -25.35 27.57
N GLY A 33 -21.21 -25.72 26.75
CA GLY A 33 -20.34 -26.86 26.98
C GLY A 33 -19.50 -27.25 25.76
N GLU A 34 -18.67 -28.28 25.92
CA GLU A 34 -17.88 -28.86 24.83
C GLU A 34 -18.68 -29.93 24.09
N TYR A 35 -18.60 -29.89 22.76
CA TYR A 35 -19.26 -30.83 21.87
C TYR A 35 -18.27 -31.36 20.84
N LEU A 36 -18.35 -32.65 20.55
CA LEU A 36 -17.61 -33.29 19.48
C LEU A 36 -18.53 -33.47 18.27
N LEU A 37 -18.17 -32.81 17.16
CA LEU A 37 -18.81 -33.03 15.87
C LEU A 37 -17.95 -34.04 15.10
N THR A 38 -18.55 -35.15 14.67
CA THR A 38 -17.88 -36.17 13.87
C THR A 38 -18.61 -36.30 12.53
N PHE A 39 -17.91 -35.96 11.47
CA PHE A 39 -18.40 -36.10 10.10
C PHE A 39 -17.83 -37.38 9.48
N THR A 40 -18.68 -38.19 8.88
CA THR A 40 -18.27 -39.45 8.23
C THR A 40 -18.73 -39.43 6.78
N ALA A 41 -17.78 -39.31 5.86
CA ALA A 41 -18.06 -39.42 4.43
C ALA A 41 -18.68 -40.80 4.10
N GLN A 42 -19.88 -40.78 3.53
CA GLN A 42 -20.62 -41.95 3.04
C GLN A 42 -20.38 -42.18 1.54
N ALA A 43 -19.87 -41.16 0.85
CA ALA A 43 -19.46 -41.17 -0.55
C ALA A 43 -18.23 -40.26 -0.74
N LYS A 44 -17.58 -40.29 -1.91
CA LYS A 44 -16.55 -39.31 -2.26
C LYS A 44 -17.20 -37.93 -2.38
N ALA A 45 -16.85 -37.03 -1.47
CA ALA A 45 -17.34 -35.65 -1.40
C ALA A 45 -16.38 -34.84 -0.51
N ASP A 46 -16.35 -33.53 -0.72
CA ASP A 46 -15.60 -32.58 0.10
C ASP A 46 -16.52 -31.93 1.13
N LEU A 47 -15.98 -31.65 2.31
CA LEU A 47 -16.72 -31.03 3.41
C LEU A 47 -15.94 -29.83 3.92
N ALA A 48 -16.48 -28.64 3.68
CA ALA A 48 -16.16 -27.45 4.43
C ALA A 48 -17.35 -27.15 5.37
N PHE A 49 -17.07 -26.71 6.59
CA PHE A 49 -18.10 -26.24 7.50
C PHE A 49 -17.54 -25.13 8.39
N LEU A 50 -18.45 -24.24 8.79
CA LEU A 50 -18.18 -23.13 9.67
C LEU A 50 -18.99 -23.33 10.95
N VAL A 51 -18.43 -22.91 12.08
CA VAL A 51 -19.13 -22.93 13.37
C VAL A 51 -19.22 -21.50 13.86
N GLY A 52 -20.44 -20.98 13.93
CA GLY A 52 -20.73 -19.66 14.45
C GLY A 52 -21.85 -19.69 15.47
N ILE A 53 -22.03 -18.57 16.15
CA ILE A 53 -23.19 -18.32 17.01
C ILE A 53 -24.02 -17.20 16.39
N GLU A 54 -25.35 -17.37 16.40
CA GLU A 54 -26.25 -16.28 15.99
C GLU A 54 -26.17 -15.15 17.03
N ALA A 55 -25.36 -14.14 16.72
CA ALA A 55 -24.96 -13.07 17.62
C ALA A 55 -24.34 -11.92 16.82
N GLY A 56 -24.22 -10.77 17.46
CA GLY A 56 -23.85 -9.52 16.80
C GLY A 56 -25.08 -8.73 16.37
N SER A 57 -24.84 -7.55 15.80
CA SER A 57 -25.88 -6.65 15.33
C SER A 57 -25.35 -5.74 14.22
N MET A 58 -26.25 -5.23 13.39
CA MET A 58 -25.97 -4.14 12.46
C MET A 58 -27.11 -3.11 12.54
N SER A 59 -26.84 -1.86 12.16
CA SER A 59 -27.76 -0.71 12.28
C SER A 59 -27.93 0.01 10.95
N GLU A 60 -29.09 0.63 10.69
CA GLU A 60 -29.24 1.56 9.55
C GLU A 60 -28.68 2.97 9.84
N ASP A 61 -28.34 3.26 11.10
CA ASP A 61 -27.74 4.53 11.52
C ASP A 61 -26.22 4.38 11.59
N SER A 62 -25.49 5.03 10.67
CA SER A 62 -24.03 4.99 10.64
C SER A 62 -23.39 5.70 11.85
N GLY A 63 -24.11 6.59 12.55
CA GLY A 63 -23.64 7.21 13.78
C GLY A 63 -23.79 6.31 15.03
N GLU A 64 -24.58 5.24 14.92
CA GLU A 64 -24.76 4.22 15.96
C GLU A 64 -24.66 2.81 15.32
N PRO A 65 -23.46 2.41 14.85
CA PRO A 65 -23.27 1.12 14.18
C PRO A 65 -23.51 -0.04 15.14
N GLY A 66 -23.87 -1.20 14.60
CA GLY A 66 -23.93 -2.44 15.36
C GLY A 66 -22.55 -2.99 15.71
N GLU A 67 -22.51 -4.20 16.25
CA GLU A 67 -21.27 -4.88 16.65
C GLU A 67 -21.15 -6.26 16.01
N LEU A 68 -20.00 -6.54 15.40
CA LEU A 68 -19.60 -7.84 14.87
C LEU A 68 -18.29 -8.29 15.54
N PHE A 69 -18.09 -9.60 15.62
CA PHE A 69 -16.90 -10.20 16.23
C PHE A 69 -16.68 -11.61 15.68
N ASN A 70 -15.46 -12.13 15.82
CA ASN A 70 -15.10 -13.48 15.35
C ASN A 70 -16.06 -14.57 15.87
N GLY A 71 -16.59 -15.38 14.95
CA GLY A 71 -17.57 -16.44 15.21
C GLY A 71 -19.01 -15.94 15.34
N GLY A 72 -19.25 -14.62 15.25
CA GLY A 72 -20.58 -14.04 15.19
C GLY A 72 -21.23 -14.22 13.82
N VAL A 73 -22.51 -14.55 13.84
CA VAL A 73 -23.38 -14.66 12.65
C VAL A 73 -24.60 -13.76 12.88
N PHE A 74 -24.65 -12.65 12.14
CA PHE A 74 -25.81 -11.77 12.11
C PHE A 74 -26.74 -12.21 10.98
N VAL A 75 -28.04 -12.32 11.28
CA VAL A 75 -29.07 -12.64 10.28
C VAL A 75 -30.22 -11.65 10.38
N THR A 76 -30.72 -11.19 9.24
CA THR A 76 -31.88 -10.30 9.15
C THR A 76 -32.62 -10.51 7.83
N SER A 77 -33.75 -9.83 7.67
CA SER A 77 -34.58 -9.90 6.46
C SER A 77 -35.16 -8.53 6.12
N ASN A 78 -35.56 -8.34 4.85
CA ASN A 78 -36.11 -7.08 4.33
C ASN A 78 -35.12 -5.91 4.44
N VAL A 79 -33.88 -6.12 4.00
CA VAL A 79 -32.81 -5.11 3.98
C VAL A 79 -33.05 -4.15 2.81
N GLY A 80 -33.52 -2.94 3.11
CA GLY A 80 -33.80 -1.91 2.11
C GLY A 80 -32.83 -0.73 2.12
N ASN A 81 -32.00 -0.61 3.16
CA ASN A 81 -31.00 0.43 3.34
C ASN A 81 -29.65 -0.22 3.73
N PRO A 82 -28.53 0.49 3.57
CA PRO A 82 -27.24 0.05 4.10
C PRO A 82 -27.30 -0.25 5.60
N LEU A 83 -26.57 -1.27 6.01
CA LEU A 83 -26.37 -1.66 7.40
C LEU A 83 -24.90 -1.50 7.80
N TYR A 84 -24.69 -0.93 8.98
CA TYR A 84 -23.38 -0.57 9.52
C TYR A 84 -23.09 -1.37 10.80
N ALA A 85 -21.85 -1.82 10.95
CA ALA A 85 -21.34 -2.41 12.18
C ALA A 85 -19.86 -2.15 12.37
N THR A 86 -19.44 -2.16 13.63
CA THR A 86 -18.04 -2.20 14.02
C THR A 86 -17.63 -3.66 14.25
N LEU A 87 -16.66 -4.13 13.49
CA LEU A 87 -16.02 -5.43 13.68
C LEU A 87 -14.80 -5.27 14.58
N THR A 88 -14.80 -5.94 15.74
CA THR A 88 -13.65 -5.96 16.64
C THR A 88 -12.92 -7.30 16.58
N ILE A 89 -11.61 -7.25 16.29
CA ILE A 89 -10.70 -8.39 16.30
C ILE A 89 -9.69 -8.21 17.44
N GLU A 90 -9.60 -9.20 18.31
CA GLU A 90 -8.64 -9.20 19.41
C GLU A 90 -7.19 -9.25 18.87
N PRO A 91 -6.24 -8.54 19.50
CA PRO A 91 -4.83 -8.61 19.13
C PRO A 91 -4.28 -10.04 19.13
N SER A 92 -3.57 -10.37 18.06
CA SER A 92 -2.93 -11.67 17.85
C SER A 92 -1.42 -11.55 17.83
N ALA A 93 -0.73 -12.62 18.25
CA ALA A 93 0.73 -12.72 18.18
C ALA A 93 1.24 -13.09 16.78
N TYR A 94 0.33 -13.41 15.87
CA TYR A 94 0.60 -13.74 14.47
C TYR A 94 -0.50 -13.14 13.59
N PRO A 95 -0.18 -12.67 12.38
CA PRO A 95 -1.15 -12.30 11.38
C PRO A 95 -2.20 -13.40 11.11
N GLN A 96 -3.47 -13.01 11.00
CA GLN A 96 -4.61 -13.86 10.71
C GLN A 96 -5.36 -13.28 9.50
N GLN A 97 -6.08 -14.14 8.78
CA GLN A 97 -7.02 -13.72 7.74
C GLN A 97 -8.42 -13.59 8.36
N VAL A 98 -9.07 -12.45 8.17
CA VAL A 98 -10.52 -12.31 8.38
C VAL A 98 -11.22 -12.81 7.12
N ALA A 99 -12.25 -13.63 7.27
CA ALA A 99 -13.21 -13.93 6.24
C ALA A 99 -14.59 -13.45 6.70
N LEU A 100 -15.08 -12.38 6.06
CA LEU A 100 -16.42 -11.85 6.24
C LEU A 100 -17.32 -12.40 5.14
N LEU A 101 -18.11 -13.41 5.47
CA LEU A 101 -19.07 -14.04 4.56
C LEU A 101 -20.39 -13.25 4.58
N VAL A 102 -20.80 -12.73 3.44
CA VAL A 102 -22.04 -11.97 3.22
C VAL A 102 -22.91 -12.70 2.21
N GLN A 103 -24.07 -13.19 2.67
CA GLN A 103 -24.97 -14.01 1.86
C GLN A 103 -26.39 -13.47 1.87
N GLY A 104 -27.02 -13.50 0.71
CA GLY A 104 -28.41 -13.10 0.52
C GLY A 104 -29.37 -14.26 0.26
N GLY A 105 -30.65 -13.95 0.16
CA GLY A 105 -31.65 -14.87 -0.40
C GLY A 105 -31.51 -15.05 -1.91
N GLU A 106 -32.34 -15.90 -2.51
CA GLU A 106 -32.30 -16.17 -3.96
C GLU A 106 -32.52 -14.88 -4.77
N GLY A 107 -31.49 -14.46 -5.51
CA GLY A 107 -31.50 -13.26 -6.35
C GLY A 107 -31.21 -11.95 -5.61
N ASP A 108 -30.81 -12.02 -4.33
CA ASP A 108 -30.27 -10.88 -3.61
C ASP A 108 -28.78 -10.68 -3.95
N VAL A 109 -28.37 -9.43 -4.13
CA VAL A 109 -26.96 -9.02 -4.32
C VAL A 109 -26.66 -7.89 -3.34
N TYR A 110 -25.55 -7.98 -2.64
CA TYR A 110 -25.06 -6.96 -1.71
C TYR A 110 -23.68 -6.48 -2.13
N SER A 111 -23.36 -5.22 -1.84
CA SER A 111 -21.97 -4.79 -1.68
C SER A 111 -21.60 -4.90 -0.20
N ALA A 112 -20.40 -5.38 0.08
CA ALA A 112 -19.83 -5.40 1.41
C ALA A 112 -18.51 -4.64 1.38
N GLU A 113 -18.33 -3.74 2.32
CA GLU A 113 -17.21 -2.80 2.40
C GLU A 113 -16.67 -2.83 3.83
N VAL A 114 -15.35 -2.90 3.97
CA VAL A 114 -14.63 -2.94 5.24
C VAL A 114 -13.52 -1.89 5.22
N PHE A 115 -13.47 -1.07 6.26
CA PHE A 115 -12.43 -0.04 6.45
C PHE A 115 -11.67 -0.27 7.75
N SER A 116 -10.35 -0.12 7.74
CA SER A 116 -9.52 -0.05 8.95
C SER A 116 -9.43 1.38 9.51
N GLU A 117 -8.97 1.54 10.76
CA GLU A 117 -8.65 2.86 11.32
C GLU A 117 -7.48 3.55 10.57
N ASP A 118 -6.65 2.77 9.88
CA ASP A 118 -5.52 3.23 9.08
C ASP A 118 -5.89 3.44 7.59
N PHE A 119 -7.18 3.51 7.28
CA PHE A 119 -7.75 3.75 5.95
C PHE A 119 -7.53 2.65 4.91
N ASP A 120 -7.14 1.44 5.32
CA ASP A 120 -7.20 0.28 4.42
C ASP A 120 -8.65 -0.02 4.06
N TYR A 121 -8.87 -0.46 2.82
CA TYR A 121 -10.20 -0.73 2.28
C TYR A 121 -10.27 -2.07 1.59
N TRP A 122 -11.28 -2.87 1.96
CA TRP A 122 -11.61 -4.13 1.29
C TRP A 122 -13.09 -4.17 0.95
N SER A 123 -13.42 -4.65 -0.25
CA SER A 123 -14.81 -4.76 -0.66
C SER A 123 -15.05 -5.94 -1.60
N THR A 124 -16.33 -6.31 -1.71
CA THR A 124 -16.81 -7.27 -2.69
C THR A 124 -18.27 -6.97 -3.06
N TYR A 125 -18.69 -7.45 -4.22
CA TYR A 125 -20.10 -7.62 -4.55
C TYR A 125 -20.42 -9.12 -4.50
N THR A 126 -21.55 -9.49 -3.89
CA THR A 126 -21.86 -10.92 -3.65
C THR A 126 -22.22 -11.70 -4.92
N ASP A 127 -22.39 -11.03 -6.07
CA ASP A 127 -22.49 -11.68 -7.39
C ASP A 127 -21.12 -12.06 -7.99
N ASP A 128 -20.04 -11.46 -7.49
CA ASP A 128 -18.65 -11.84 -7.80
C ASP A 128 -18.08 -12.79 -6.73
N SER A 129 -18.14 -12.40 -5.46
CA SER A 129 -17.68 -13.20 -4.32
C SER A 129 -18.49 -12.88 -3.06
N GLU A 130 -18.98 -13.91 -2.38
CA GLU A 130 -19.69 -13.77 -1.11
C GLU A 130 -18.77 -13.47 0.08
N VAL A 131 -17.46 -13.38 -0.12
CA VAL A 131 -16.48 -13.23 0.97
C VAL A 131 -15.60 -12.02 0.76
N VAL A 132 -15.52 -11.16 1.78
CA VAL A 132 -14.43 -10.16 1.92
C VAL A 132 -13.33 -10.79 2.77
N GLN A 133 -12.10 -10.78 2.29
CA GLN A 133 -10.93 -11.34 2.98
C GLN A 133 -9.84 -10.29 3.16
N PHE A 134 -9.22 -10.25 4.33
CA PHE A 134 -8.11 -9.33 4.61
C PHE A 134 -7.25 -9.78 5.81
N PRO A 135 -5.93 -9.46 5.80
CA PRO A 135 -5.05 -9.79 6.91
C PRO A 135 -5.26 -8.83 8.09
N THR A 136 -5.03 -9.33 9.30
CA THR A 136 -5.09 -8.53 10.54
C THR A 136 -4.18 -9.12 11.62
N THR A 137 -3.68 -8.27 12.52
CA THR A 137 -3.09 -8.70 13.80
C THR A 137 -3.97 -8.31 15.00
N GLY A 138 -5.24 -8.00 14.74
CA GLY A 138 -6.14 -7.33 15.67
C GLY A 138 -6.48 -5.93 15.19
N GLY A 139 -7.57 -5.38 15.70
CA GLY A 139 -8.01 -4.03 15.33
C GLY A 139 -9.52 -3.85 15.38
N VAL A 140 -9.93 -2.65 15.00
CA VAL A 140 -11.33 -2.26 14.86
C VAL A 140 -11.55 -1.90 13.39
N TYR A 141 -12.62 -2.44 12.81
CA TYR A 141 -12.96 -2.26 11.40
C TYR A 141 -14.39 -1.78 11.28
N GLU A 142 -14.63 -0.83 10.39
CA GLU A 142 -15.98 -0.40 10.02
C GLU A 142 -16.49 -1.28 8.87
N VAL A 143 -17.67 -1.86 9.03
CA VAL A 143 -18.28 -2.76 8.06
C VAL A 143 -19.59 -2.14 7.59
N THR A 144 -19.71 -1.97 6.27
CA THR A 144 -20.95 -1.55 5.61
C THR A 144 -21.43 -2.66 4.67
N VAL A 145 -22.70 -3.02 4.77
CA VAL A 145 -23.34 -3.94 3.82
C VAL A 145 -24.57 -3.26 3.21
N SER A 146 -24.54 -3.06 1.89
CA SER A 146 -25.57 -2.34 1.15
C SER A 146 -26.30 -3.25 0.17
N PRO A 147 -27.65 -3.25 0.16
CA PRO A 147 -28.41 -4.01 -0.85
C PRO A 147 -28.25 -3.37 -2.23
N VAL A 148 -27.85 -4.17 -3.21
CA VAL A 148 -27.68 -3.77 -4.63
C VAL A 148 -28.86 -4.29 -5.46
N GLU A 149 -29.18 -5.58 -5.32
CA GLU A 149 -30.37 -6.20 -5.89
C GLU A 149 -31.13 -6.98 -4.82
N GLY A 150 -32.46 -6.96 -4.85
CA GLY A 150 -33.27 -7.70 -3.87
C GLY A 150 -33.23 -7.08 -2.47
N GLY A 151 -32.83 -7.87 -1.48
CA GLY A 151 -32.80 -7.50 -0.06
C GLY A 151 -33.74 -8.35 0.81
N SER A 152 -34.09 -9.55 0.37
CA SER A 152 -35.07 -10.40 1.07
C SER A 152 -34.52 -10.97 2.37
N GLU A 153 -33.30 -11.46 2.35
CA GLU A 153 -32.58 -12.07 3.47
C GLU A 153 -31.12 -11.62 3.44
N LEU A 154 -30.50 -11.48 4.61
CA LEU A 154 -29.08 -11.18 4.76
C LEU A 154 -28.50 -12.01 5.92
N GLN A 155 -27.38 -12.65 5.66
CA GLN A 155 -26.49 -13.24 6.66
C GLN A 155 -25.11 -12.61 6.53
N VAL A 156 -24.54 -12.18 7.66
CA VAL A 156 -23.15 -11.70 7.76
C VAL A 156 -22.44 -12.53 8.81
N SER A 157 -21.41 -13.25 8.43
CA SER A 157 -20.66 -14.16 9.31
C SER A 157 -19.18 -13.79 9.32
N VAL A 158 -18.60 -13.70 10.51
CA VAL A 158 -17.18 -13.33 10.68
C VAL A 158 -16.38 -14.55 11.11
N PHE A 159 -15.30 -14.84 10.40
CA PHE A 159 -14.37 -15.90 10.77
C PHE A 159 -12.93 -15.38 10.75
N LEU A 160 -12.14 -15.82 11.71
CA LEU A 160 -10.69 -15.64 11.71
C LEU A 160 -9.99 -16.96 11.39
N SER A 161 -8.99 -16.91 10.53
CA SER A 161 -8.11 -18.04 10.27
C SER A 161 -7.31 -18.42 11.53
N GLY A 162 -6.91 -19.68 11.61
CA GLY A 162 -5.81 -20.07 12.49
C GLY A 162 -4.46 -19.51 12.00
N PRO A 163 -3.35 -19.81 12.70
CA PRO A 163 -2.04 -19.57 12.16
C PRO A 163 -1.85 -20.40 10.88
N ALA A 164 -1.10 -19.86 9.91
CA ALA A 164 -0.77 -20.59 8.70
C ALA A 164 -0.02 -21.89 9.05
N PRO A 165 -0.23 -22.99 8.30
CA PRO A 165 0.56 -24.21 8.44
C PRO A 165 2.07 -23.92 8.36
N VAL A 166 2.85 -24.56 9.23
CA VAL A 166 4.31 -24.40 9.23
C VAL A 166 4.92 -25.22 8.11
N LEU A 167 5.66 -24.55 7.23
CA LEU A 167 6.54 -25.16 6.25
C LEU A 167 7.93 -25.34 6.88
N GLU A 168 8.34 -26.60 7.04
CA GLU A 168 9.62 -26.95 7.64
C GLU A 168 10.76 -26.72 6.64
N MET A 169 11.67 -25.80 6.96
CA MET A 169 12.83 -25.51 6.11
C MET A 169 13.67 -26.78 5.84
N GLY A 170 14.03 -27.01 4.58
CA GLY A 170 14.79 -28.16 4.11
C GLY A 170 13.97 -29.45 3.95
N ALA A 171 12.64 -29.38 4.03
CA ALA A 171 11.74 -30.49 3.78
C ALA A 171 10.70 -30.14 2.69
N GLU A 172 10.48 -31.08 1.76
CA GLU A 172 9.43 -30.96 0.75
C GLU A 172 8.05 -31.06 1.40
N THR A 173 7.15 -30.16 0.99
CA THR A 173 5.74 -30.14 1.35
C THR A 173 4.91 -30.19 0.07
N SER A 174 3.84 -30.98 0.04
CA SER A 174 2.93 -31.06 -1.11
C SER A 174 1.58 -30.45 -0.76
N GLY A 175 0.94 -29.80 -1.73
CA GLY A 175 -0.39 -29.21 -1.61
C GLY A 175 -1.21 -29.40 -2.88
N GLU A 176 -2.45 -28.93 -2.83
CA GLU A 176 -3.43 -29.04 -3.92
C GLU A 176 -4.25 -27.74 -3.97
N LEU A 177 -4.21 -27.09 -5.12
CA LEU A 177 -5.08 -25.99 -5.51
C LEU A 177 -6.17 -26.57 -6.40
N THR A 178 -7.42 -26.16 -6.18
CA THR A 178 -8.60 -26.82 -6.75
C THR A 178 -9.12 -26.14 -8.01
N GLU A 179 -8.85 -24.85 -8.18
CA GLU A 179 -9.28 -24.04 -9.33
C GLU A 179 -8.38 -22.81 -9.54
N ALA A 180 -8.65 -22.05 -10.62
CA ALA A 180 -7.95 -20.80 -10.88
C ALA A 180 -8.27 -19.76 -9.79
N GLY A 181 -7.24 -19.08 -9.31
CA GLY A 181 -7.32 -18.13 -8.20
C GLY A 181 -7.29 -18.78 -6.81
N ASP A 182 -7.32 -20.12 -6.73
CA ASP A 182 -7.14 -20.83 -5.46
C ASP A 182 -5.69 -20.66 -4.98
N SER A 183 -5.52 -20.54 -3.67
CA SER A 183 -4.20 -20.29 -3.07
C SER A 183 -4.03 -20.99 -1.72
N ASP A 184 -2.81 -21.47 -1.48
CA ASP A 184 -2.37 -21.99 -0.20
C ASP A 184 -1.38 -21.02 0.45
N THR A 185 -1.55 -20.76 1.73
CA THR A 185 -0.63 -19.95 2.53
C THR A 185 0.06 -20.79 3.61
N TYR A 186 1.39 -20.69 3.67
CA TYR A 186 2.24 -21.30 4.70
C TYR A 186 3.02 -20.24 5.47
N GLN A 187 3.57 -20.61 6.62
CA GLN A 187 4.58 -19.81 7.32
C GLN A 187 5.87 -20.61 7.52
N PHE A 188 7.01 -19.91 7.51
CA PHE A 188 8.31 -20.49 7.81
C PHE A 188 9.17 -19.50 8.62
N GLU A 189 10.15 -20.02 9.36
CA GLU A 189 11.01 -19.20 10.22
C GLU A 189 12.37 -18.93 9.56
N VAL A 190 12.77 -17.67 9.55
CA VAL A 190 14.12 -17.24 9.16
C VAL A 190 14.90 -16.82 10.41
N THR A 191 16.05 -17.44 10.61
CA THR A 191 16.77 -17.36 11.90
C THR A 191 17.67 -16.13 12.06
N ALA A 192 17.96 -15.40 10.97
CA ALA A 192 18.86 -14.26 10.98
C ALA A 192 18.50 -13.24 9.90
N ALA A 193 18.56 -11.95 10.25
CA ALA A 193 18.56 -10.87 9.28
C ALA A 193 19.72 -11.05 8.29
N GLY A 194 19.45 -10.79 7.01
CA GLY A 194 20.33 -11.02 5.88
C GLY A 194 20.43 -12.46 5.42
N ALA A 195 19.78 -13.44 6.04
CA ALA A 195 19.81 -14.82 5.54
C ALA A 195 19.20 -14.88 4.12
N SER A 196 19.89 -15.55 3.19
CA SER A 196 19.29 -15.86 1.90
C SER A 196 18.22 -16.93 2.07
N VAL A 197 17.09 -16.78 1.41
CA VAL A 197 16.01 -17.77 1.35
C VAL A 197 15.82 -18.16 -0.11
N THR A 198 15.68 -19.46 -0.35
CA THR A 198 15.33 -20.01 -1.66
C THR A 198 14.09 -20.87 -1.51
N VAL A 199 13.08 -20.62 -2.34
CA VAL A 199 11.86 -21.42 -2.41
C VAL A 199 11.72 -21.95 -3.82
N GLN A 200 11.71 -23.28 -3.94
CA GLN A 200 11.44 -23.97 -5.19
C GLN A 200 10.04 -24.59 -5.11
N ALA A 201 9.15 -24.22 -6.03
CA ALA A 201 7.85 -24.86 -6.14
C ALA A 201 7.51 -25.19 -7.59
N GLY A 202 6.95 -26.37 -7.81
CA GLY A 202 6.53 -26.82 -9.15
C GLY A 202 5.27 -27.65 -9.07
N ALA A 203 4.45 -27.54 -10.11
CA ALA A 203 3.23 -28.34 -10.26
C ALA A 203 3.57 -29.72 -10.86
N ASP A 204 3.06 -30.78 -10.24
CA ASP A 204 3.24 -32.16 -10.68
C ASP A 204 2.50 -32.46 -12.01
N ASP A 205 1.50 -31.65 -12.34
CA ASP A 205 0.66 -31.72 -13.54
C ASP A 205 0.99 -30.67 -14.60
N GLY A 206 2.03 -29.86 -14.37
CA GLY A 206 2.49 -28.81 -15.29
C GLY A 206 1.59 -27.57 -15.33
N ALA A 207 0.77 -27.36 -14.29
CA ALA A 207 0.04 -26.11 -14.09
C ALA A 207 1.01 -24.95 -13.78
N ASP A 208 0.63 -23.75 -14.19
CA ASP A 208 1.40 -22.55 -13.87
C ASP A 208 1.11 -22.14 -12.43
N LEU A 209 2.17 -21.81 -11.68
CA LEU A 209 2.11 -21.37 -10.28
C LEU A 209 2.70 -19.97 -10.15
N THR A 210 2.09 -19.18 -9.28
CA THR A 210 2.70 -17.97 -8.72
C THR A 210 3.13 -18.29 -7.30
N VAL A 211 4.42 -18.10 -7.01
CA VAL A 211 5.01 -18.33 -5.68
C VAL A 211 5.44 -16.98 -5.13
N ALA A 212 4.85 -16.56 -4.02
CA ALA A 212 5.11 -15.28 -3.41
C ALA A 212 5.45 -15.42 -1.93
N ALA A 213 6.32 -14.54 -1.42
CA ALA A 213 6.70 -14.49 -0.03
C ALA A 213 6.71 -13.07 0.52
N GLY A 214 6.45 -12.94 1.81
CA GLY A 214 6.47 -11.67 2.53
C GLY A 214 6.47 -11.84 4.05
N THR A 215 6.42 -10.72 4.77
CA THR A 215 6.38 -10.70 6.25
C THR A 215 4.96 -10.77 6.81
N GLN A 216 3.95 -10.69 5.95
CA GLN A 216 2.54 -10.84 6.27
C GLN A 216 1.89 -11.90 5.36
N PRO A 217 0.79 -12.55 5.78
CA PRO A 217 -0.03 -13.39 4.92
C PRO A 217 -0.46 -12.60 3.69
N ASP A 218 -0.49 -13.28 2.55
CA ASP A 218 -0.83 -12.71 1.24
C ASP A 218 0.05 -11.59 0.71
N ALA A 219 1.10 -11.18 1.45
CA ALA A 219 2.08 -10.24 0.93
C ALA A 219 2.90 -10.87 -0.21
N GLU A 220 3.00 -10.14 -1.31
CA GLU A 220 3.74 -10.57 -2.52
C GLU A 220 5.03 -9.75 -2.68
N THR A 221 5.75 -9.53 -1.57
CA THR A 221 6.98 -8.72 -1.54
C THR A 221 8.06 -9.26 -2.47
N TRP A 222 8.24 -10.58 -2.47
CA TRP A 222 9.05 -11.28 -3.45
C TRP A 222 8.19 -12.33 -4.13
N TYR A 223 8.27 -12.44 -5.45
CA TYR A 223 7.46 -13.39 -6.19
C TYR A 223 8.22 -13.96 -7.40
N GLU A 224 7.82 -15.15 -7.81
CA GLU A 224 8.33 -15.81 -9.01
C GLU A 224 7.24 -16.68 -9.63
N TYR A 225 7.32 -16.89 -10.94
CA TYR A 225 6.36 -17.71 -11.69
C TYR A 225 7.00 -19.02 -12.15
N SER A 226 6.21 -20.09 -12.09
CA SER A 226 6.52 -21.32 -12.79
C SER A 226 5.80 -21.33 -14.14
N PHE A 227 6.42 -21.90 -15.16
CA PHE A 227 5.81 -22.05 -16.48
C PHE A 227 5.89 -23.51 -16.93
N GLY A 228 4.73 -24.17 -16.98
CA GLY A 228 4.64 -25.58 -17.31
C GLY A 228 5.41 -26.48 -16.31
N ASP A 229 6.33 -27.30 -16.84
CA ASP A 229 7.08 -28.28 -16.03
C ASP A 229 8.31 -27.67 -15.31
N GLU A 230 8.64 -26.39 -15.55
CA GLU A 230 9.79 -25.73 -14.91
C GLU A 230 9.34 -25.09 -13.59
N PRO A 231 9.94 -25.47 -12.44
CA PRO A 231 9.54 -24.93 -11.14
C PRO A 231 9.90 -23.45 -11.02
N ALA A 232 9.06 -22.70 -10.29
CA ALA A 232 9.42 -21.39 -9.79
C ALA A 232 10.59 -21.53 -8.81
N SER A 233 11.58 -20.64 -8.92
CA SER A 233 12.75 -20.60 -8.05
C SER A 233 12.90 -19.20 -7.45
N LEU A 234 12.05 -18.90 -6.47
CA LEU A 234 12.06 -17.65 -5.74
C LEU A 234 13.31 -17.56 -4.85
N GLN A 235 14.10 -16.50 -4.98
CA GLN A 235 15.23 -16.21 -4.11
C GLN A 235 15.11 -14.80 -3.54
N PHE A 236 15.38 -14.64 -2.24
CA PHE A 236 15.45 -13.32 -1.61
C PHE A 236 16.40 -13.31 -0.42
N VAL A 237 16.68 -12.11 0.09
CA VAL A 237 17.49 -11.88 1.31
C VAL A 237 16.54 -11.37 2.38
N ALA A 238 16.42 -12.09 3.48
CA ALA A 238 15.50 -11.72 4.55
C ALA A 238 15.96 -10.42 5.24
N PRO A 239 15.17 -9.33 5.27
CA PRO A 239 15.54 -8.08 5.96
C PRO A 239 15.70 -8.25 7.46
N GLN A 240 14.96 -9.20 8.06
CA GLN A 240 14.98 -9.45 9.49
C GLN A 240 14.89 -10.93 9.81
N ALA A 241 15.22 -11.30 11.04
CA ALA A 241 14.88 -12.62 11.56
C ALA A 241 13.41 -12.63 11.96
N GLY A 242 12.71 -13.73 11.74
CA GLY A 242 11.31 -13.88 12.14
C GLY A 242 10.52 -14.81 11.23
N THR A 243 9.21 -14.76 11.40
CA THR A 243 8.25 -15.51 10.60
C THR A 243 8.04 -14.82 9.25
N TYR A 244 8.07 -15.61 8.19
CA TYR A 244 7.71 -15.22 6.83
C TYR A 244 6.55 -16.08 6.36
N TYR A 245 5.79 -15.55 5.42
CA TYR A 245 4.65 -16.24 4.82
C TYR A 245 4.95 -16.56 3.37
N LEU A 246 4.52 -17.73 2.92
CA LEU A 246 4.59 -18.18 1.54
C LEU A 246 3.18 -18.36 1.02
N LYS A 247 2.86 -17.73 -0.10
CA LYS A 247 1.63 -17.92 -0.85
C LYS A 247 1.93 -18.66 -2.16
N ILE A 248 1.16 -19.70 -2.46
CA ILE A 248 1.23 -20.42 -3.73
C ILE A 248 -0.16 -20.34 -4.35
N THR A 249 -0.25 -19.77 -5.54
CA THR A 249 -1.49 -19.57 -6.29
C THR A 249 -1.37 -20.20 -7.67
N THR A 250 -2.50 -20.58 -8.29
CA THR A 250 -2.52 -20.97 -9.71
C THR A 250 -3.60 -20.22 -10.47
N ASP A 251 -3.30 -19.85 -11.72
CA ASP A 251 -4.29 -19.30 -12.65
C ASP A 251 -4.88 -20.38 -13.57
N THR A 252 -4.57 -21.65 -13.30
CA THR A 252 -5.03 -22.78 -14.11
C THR A 252 -6.43 -23.20 -13.68
N ASP A 253 -7.41 -23.17 -14.61
CA ASP A 253 -8.82 -23.52 -14.33
C ASP A 253 -9.02 -24.88 -13.64
N SER A 254 -8.12 -25.84 -13.87
CA SER A 254 -8.19 -27.18 -13.26
C SER A 254 -7.56 -27.28 -11.87
N GLY A 255 -7.02 -26.18 -11.35
CA GLY A 255 -6.16 -26.19 -10.18
C GLY A 255 -4.77 -26.75 -10.49
N ALA A 256 -4.04 -27.11 -9.43
CA ALA A 256 -2.69 -27.64 -9.48
C ALA A 256 -2.40 -28.55 -8.28
N THR A 257 -1.77 -29.71 -8.50
CA THR A 257 -1.06 -30.42 -7.42
C THR A 257 0.39 -30.01 -7.45
N TYR A 258 0.96 -29.55 -6.33
CA TYR A 258 2.32 -29.01 -6.31
C TYR A 258 3.17 -29.57 -5.18
N THR A 259 4.49 -29.44 -5.35
CA THR A 259 5.48 -29.65 -4.30
C THR A 259 6.32 -28.39 -4.12
N VAL A 260 6.58 -28.03 -2.87
CA VAL A 260 7.39 -26.87 -2.49
C VAL A 260 8.50 -27.25 -1.50
N LEU A 261 9.67 -26.66 -1.66
CA LEU A 261 10.81 -26.76 -0.77
C LEU A 261 11.36 -25.35 -0.50
N ALA A 262 11.36 -24.94 0.78
CA ALA A 262 12.04 -23.73 1.21
C ALA A 262 13.36 -24.09 1.91
N GLU A 263 14.43 -23.36 1.60
CA GLU A 263 15.75 -23.53 2.20
C GLU A 263 16.29 -22.17 2.68
N GLN A 264 16.90 -22.19 3.88
CA GLN A 264 17.67 -21.05 4.36
C GLN A 264 19.15 -21.25 4.04
N GLY A 265 19.74 -20.31 3.33
CA GLY A 265 21.17 -20.24 3.06
C GLY A 265 21.94 -19.43 4.11
N GLU A 266 23.12 -18.97 3.70
CA GLU A 266 24.01 -18.17 4.56
C GLU A 266 23.50 -16.73 4.71
N THR A 267 23.94 -16.06 5.77
CA THR A 267 23.70 -14.63 5.94
C THR A 267 24.53 -13.83 4.95
N ALA A 268 23.87 -12.90 4.25
CA ALA A 268 24.44 -11.89 3.38
C ALA A 268 25.63 -11.21 4.05
N SER A 269 26.69 -11.02 3.27
CA SER A 269 27.89 -10.35 3.77
C SER A 269 27.63 -8.87 3.96
N THR A 270 28.30 -8.23 4.92
CA THR A 270 28.25 -6.77 5.05
C THR A 270 28.97 -6.12 3.87
N LEU A 271 28.34 -5.13 3.24
CA LEU A 271 28.96 -4.25 2.25
C LEU A 271 29.53 -3.02 2.96
N PRO A 272 30.87 -2.91 3.15
CA PRO A 272 31.48 -1.74 3.76
C PRO A 272 31.32 -0.50 2.87
N VAL A 273 31.09 0.65 3.50
CA VAL A 273 31.06 1.95 2.84
C VAL A 273 32.49 2.37 2.46
N ASN A 274 32.66 2.93 1.27
CA ASN A 274 33.93 3.45 0.73
C ASN A 274 35.04 2.40 0.50
N GLU A 275 34.70 1.11 0.47
CA GLU A 275 35.64 0.03 0.16
C GLU A 275 35.07 -0.88 -0.95
N PRO A 276 35.78 -1.07 -2.07
CA PRO A 276 35.31 -1.95 -3.13
C PRO A 276 35.41 -3.41 -2.69
N VAL A 277 34.33 -4.17 -2.87
CA VAL A 277 34.22 -5.59 -2.56
C VAL A 277 34.18 -6.39 -3.85
N ALA A 278 34.96 -7.47 -3.91
CA ALA A 278 34.85 -8.45 -4.99
C ALA A 278 33.74 -9.47 -4.64
N GLY A 279 32.84 -9.70 -5.58
CA GLY A 279 31.71 -10.62 -5.45
C GLY A 279 31.64 -11.62 -6.60
N PHE A 280 30.76 -12.60 -6.43
CA PHE A 280 30.45 -13.62 -7.42
C PHE A 280 28.95 -13.90 -7.38
N VAL A 281 28.31 -14.02 -8.54
CA VAL A 281 26.93 -14.47 -8.69
C VAL A 281 26.90 -15.65 -9.68
N ALA A 282 26.12 -16.67 -9.35
CA ALA A 282 25.94 -17.83 -10.22
C ALA A 282 24.92 -17.51 -11.34
N GLU A 283 24.98 -18.24 -12.44
CA GLU A 283 23.93 -18.20 -13.48
C GLU A 283 22.54 -18.41 -12.87
N ALA A 284 21.59 -17.53 -13.21
CA ALA A 284 20.23 -17.55 -12.67
C ALA A 284 20.12 -17.46 -11.14
N GLY A 285 21.15 -16.93 -10.47
CA GLY A 285 21.18 -16.75 -9.03
C GLY A 285 21.23 -15.28 -8.61
N GLN A 286 21.04 -15.07 -7.31
CA GLN A 286 21.20 -13.77 -6.67
C GLN A 286 22.21 -13.82 -5.52
N VAL A 287 22.88 -12.69 -5.27
CA VAL A 287 23.72 -12.49 -4.09
C VAL A 287 23.37 -11.19 -3.38
N GLY A 288 23.13 -11.30 -2.08
CA GLY A 288 22.78 -10.17 -1.21
C GLY A 288 23.93 -9.64 -0.38
N TYR A 289 23.88 -8.35 -0.08
CA TYR A 289 24.71 -7.70 0.92
C TYR A 289 23.88 -6.86 1.87
N LEU A 290 24.32 -6.79 3.14
CA LEU A 290 23.78 -5.86 4.12
C LEU A 290 24.63 -4.59 4.14
N LEU A 291 24.01 -3.45 3.91
CA LEU A 291 24.65 -2.14 3.97
C LEU A 291 24.07 -1.37 5.15
N GLU A 292 24.88 -1.13 6.17
CA GLU A 292 24.47 -0.39 7.36
C GLU A 292 24.77 1.11 7.18
N MET A 293 23.73 1.92 7.31
CA MET A 293 23.80 3.37 7.35
C MET A 293 23.55 3.83 8.78
N THR A 294 24.52 4.53 9.37
CA THR A 294 24.50 4.86 10.81
C THR A 294 24.07 6.30 11.11
N GLU A 295 24.02 7.16 10.10
CA GLU A 295 23.66 8.58 10.21
C GLU A 295 22.41 8.88 9.37
N PRO A 296 21.52 9.78 9.80
CA PRO A 296 20.38 10.26 9.01
C PRO A 296 20.81 11.14 7.83
N ASP A 297 19.84 11.46 6.98
CA ASP A 297 19.96 12.41 5.86
C ASP A 297 21.14 12.11 4.91
N GLN A 298 21.34 10.84 4.59
CA GLN A 298 22.41 10.41 3.68
C GLN A 298 21.84 9.93 2.34
N PHE A 299 22.58 10.22 1.28
CA PHE A 299 22.51 9.41 0.07
C PHE A 299 23.28 8.11 0.30
N VAL A 300 22.68 7.01 -0.12
CA VAL A 300 23.31 5.71 -0.28
C VAL A 300 23.44 5.46 -1.77
N VAL A 301 24.67 5.41 -2.28
CA VAL A 301 24.96 5.14 -3.70
C VAL A 301 25.72 3.84 -3.80
N VAL A 302 25.23 2.92 -4.62
CA VAL A 302 25.90 1.64 -4.88
C VAL A 302 26.23 1.54 -6.36
N VAL A 303 27.49 1.19 -6.64
CA VAL A 303 28.00 1.00 -8.00
C VAL A 303 28.45 -0.44 -8.16
N LEU A 304 27.98 -1.08 -9.23
CA LEU A 304 28.36 -2.42 -9.64
C LEU A 304 29.20 -2.36 -10.92
N ALA A 305 30.21 -3.21 -11.02
CA ALA A 305 30.99 -3.40 -12.24
C ALA A 305 31.38 -4.87 -12.42
N GLY A 306 30.82 -5.51 -13.45
CA GLY A 306 31.11 -6.86 -13.89
C GLY A 306 31.74 -6.93 -15.30
N PRO A 307 31.77 -8.12 -15.92
CA PRO A 307 32.37 -8.34 -17.23
C PRO A 307 31.50 -7.78 -18.37
N GLU A 308 32.10 -7.19 -19.41
CA GLU A 308 31.38 -6.45 -20.46
C GLU A 308 30.37 -7.27 -21.29
N ASP A 309 30.43 -8.60 -21.21
CA ASP A 309 29.58 -9.55 -21.93
C ASP A 309 28.51 -10.20 -21.05
N GLN A 310 28.36 -9.72 -19.80
CA GLN A 310 27.36 -10.19 -18.84
C GLN A 310 26.28 -9.13 -18.62
N ASP A 311 25.12 -9.58 -18.20
CA ASP A 311 23.95 -8.78 -17.88
C ASP A 311 23.64 -8.98 -16.40
N LEU A 312 24.09 -8.02 -15.57
CA LEU A 312 23.97 -8.09 -14.12
C LEU A 312 23.13 -6.93 -13.65
N ASP A 313 22.08 -7.22 -12.90
CA ASP A 313 21.18 -6.21 -12.38
C ASP A 313 21.50 -5.87 -10.92
N LEU A 314 21.15 -4.66 -10.51
CA LEU A 314 21.44 -4.16 -9.16
C LEU A 314 20.18 -3.55 -8.54
N THR A 315 19.87 -3.98 -7.33
CA THR A 315 18.79 -3.42 -6.53
C THR A 315 19.34 -2.95 -5.18
N LEU A 316 18.83 -1.82 -4.70
CA LEU A 316 19.04 -1.29 -3.36
C LEU A 316 17.67 -1.08 -2.73
N ALA A 317 17.39 -1.71 -1.60
CA ALA A 317 16.13 -1.57 -0.89
C ALA A 317 16.35 -1.28 0.60
N ARG A 318 15.56 -0.36 1.14
CA ARG A 318 15.43 -0.11 2.58
C ARG A 318 14.23 -0.87 3.10
N TYR A 319 14.43 -1.53 4.24
CA TYR A 319 13.36 -2.17 4.97
C TYR A 319 13.23 -1.59 6.37
N GLU A 320 11.99 -1.41 6.83
CA GLU A 320 11.65 -1.00 8.19
C GLU A 320 10.57 -1.95 8.71
N ASP A 321 10.82 -2.55 9.87
CA ASP A 321 9.98 -3.62 10.46
C ASP A 321 9.64 -4.78 9.50
N GLY A 322 10.48 -4.98 8.48
CA GLY A 322 10.35 -6.04 7.47
C GLY A 322 9.56 -5.65 6.22
N GLU A 323 9.00 -4.44 6.19
CA GLU A 323 8.34 -3.86 5.02
C GLU A 323 9.32 -3.02 4.21
N GLN A 324 9.20 -3.04 2.88
CA GLN A 324 10.05 -2.24 2.01
C GLN A 324 9.56 -0.79 2.00
N THR A 325 10.34 0.14 2.54
CA THR A 325 9.94 1.56 2.60
C THR A 325 10.50 2.41 1.47
N ALA A 326 11.58 1.96 0.83
CA ALA A 326 12.17 2.62 -0.32
C ALA A 326 13.01 1.64 -1.14
N SER A 327 13.08 1.82 -2.45
CA SER A 327 13.94 1.02 -3.31
C SER A 327 14.38 1.79 -4.55
N ASP A 328 15.58 1.49 -5.03
CA ASP A 328 16.05 1.88 -6.35
C ASP A 328 16.65 0.67 -7.06
N SER A 329 16.55 0.63 -8.38
CA SER A 329 16.99 -0.51 -9.18
C SER A 329 17.51 -0.10 -10.55
N SER A 330 18.47 -0.86 -11.05
CA SER A 330 19.07 -0.69 -12.37
C SER A 330 19.09 -2.05 -13.08
N TYR A 331 18.44 -2.08 -14.24
CA TYR A 331 18.32 -3.25 -15.11
C TYR A 331 18.88 -2.96 -16.51
N ALA A 332 19.99 -2.22 -16.58
CA ALA A 332 20.60 -1.95 -17.87
C ALA A 332 21.14 -3.27 -18.45
N SER A 333 21.10 -3.42 -19.78
CA SER A 333 21.47 -4.66 -20.49
C SER A 333 22.99 -4.97 -20.48
N GLY A 334 23.67 -4.71 -19.38
CA GLY A 334 25.11 -4.83 -19.20
C GLY A 334 25.42 -5.14 -17.73
N SER A 335 26.68 -5.02 -17.35
CA SER A 335 27.13 -5.39 -16.00
C SER A 335 27.63 -4.20 -15.21
N ARG A 336 27.14 -2.99 -15.51
CA ARG A 336 27.62 -1.74 -14.91
C ARG A 336 26.44 -0.91 -14.46
N GLU A 337 26.00 -1.23 -13.26
CA GLU A 337 24.80 -0.64 -12.68
C GLU A 337 25.15 0.40 -11.62
N VAL A 338 24.27 1.38 -11.46
CA VAL A 338 24.32 2.36 -10.37
C VAL A 338 22.91 2.55 -9.85
N VAL A 339 22.76 2.45 -8.53
CA VAL A 339 21.52 2.76 -7.81
C VAL A 339 21.82 3.75 -6.69
N ALA A 340 20.85 4.60 -6.36
CA ALA A 340 20.96 5.60 -5.32
C ALA A 340 19.62 5.82 -4.60
N LEU A 341 19.68 5.88 -3.27
CA LEU A 341 18.54 6.27 -2.44
C LEU A 341 18.94 7.36 -1.47
N PHE A 342 18.03 8.29 -1.20
CA PHE A 342 18.13 9.19 -0.05
C PHE A 342 17.40 8.56 1.13
N SER A 343 17.98 8.65 2.32
CA SER A 343 17.36 8.15 3.53
C SER A 343 17.52 9.14 4.67
N GLU A 344 16.37 9.56 5.21
CA GLU A 344 16.25 10.51 6.32
C GLU A 344 16.61 9.89 7.67
N GLN A 345 16.58 8.56 7.78
CA GLN A 345 16.87 7.85 9.03
C GLN A 345 17.97 6.81 8.83
N PRO A 346 18.81 6.55 9.86
CA PRO A 346 19.71 5.41 9.88
C PRO A 346 18.94 4.10 9.65
N GLY A 347 19.60 3.12 9.05
CA GLY A 347 18.93 1.87 8.72
C GLY A 347 19.84 0.87 8.04
N VAL A 348 19.32 -0.35 7.87
CA VAL A 348 19.97 -1.41 7.11
C VAL A 348 19.31 -1.47 5.74
N PHE A 349 20.15 -1.47 4.71
CA PHE A 349 19.76 -1.64 3.33
C PHE A 349 20.17 -3.03 2.86
N ILE A 350 19.33 -3.63 2.02
CA ILE A 350 19.69 -4.81 1.27
C ILE A 350 20.13 -4.38 -0.12
N VAL A 351 21.31 -4.82 -0.50
CA VAL A 351 21.84 -4.65 -1.85
C VAL A 351 21.85 -6.01 -2.52
N THR A 352 21.15 -6.16 -3.64
CA THR A 352 21.06 -7.42 -4.36
C THR A 352 21.71 -7.27 -5.73
N VAL A 353 22.59 -8.21 -6.08
CA VAL A 353 23.11 -8.38 -7.43
C VAL A 353 22.46 -9.61 -8.03
N ASP A 354 21.79 -9.44 -9.16
CA ASP A 354 21.04 -10.48 -9.85
C ASP A 354 21.77 -10.92 -11.12
N GLY A 355 21.88 -12.23 -11.31
CA GLY A 355 22.54 -12.88 -12.45
C GLY A 355 21.58 -13.67 -13.35
N SER A 356 20.28 -13.36 -13.33
CA SER A 356 19.22 -14.03 -14.10
C SER A 356 19.49 -14.07 -15.60
N TYR A 357 20.20 -13.05 -16.11
CA TYR A 357 20.53 -12.91 -17.52
C TYR A 357 22.04 -13.06 -17.80
N ALA A 358 22.81 -13.49 -16.79
CA ALA A 358 24.25 -13.72 -16.89
C ALA A 358 24.62 -15.19 -16.69
N ALA A 359 25.79 -15.57 -17.20
CA ALA A 359 26.48 -16.77 -16.74
C ALA A 359 27.13 -16.51 -15.37
N ASP A 360 27.73 -17.54 -14.77
CA ASP A 360 28.60 -17.41 -13.59
C ASP A 360 29.59 -16.23 -13.75
N SER A 361 29.45 -15.21 -12.88
CA SER A 361 30.08 -13.91 -13.07
C SER A 361 30.73 -13.38 -11.80
N ASP A 362 32.02 -13.02 -11.91
CA ASP A 362 32.71 -12.19 -10.92
C ASP A 362 32.35 -10.71 -11.14
N PHE A 363 32.21 -9.95 -10.05
CA PHE A 363 31.97 -8.50 -10.11
C PHE A 363 32.72 -7.75 -9.00
N THR A 364 32.74 -6.42 -9.12
CA THR A 364 33.15 -5.51 -8.04
C THR A 364 31.99 -4.60 -7.69
N ILE A 365 31.72 -4.43 -6.41
CA ILE A 365 30.67 -3.57 -5.88
C ILE A 365 31.25 -2.56 -4.89
N LEU A 366 30.74 -1.34 -4.90
CA LEU A 366 31.15 -0.27 -3.99
C LEU A 366 29.93 0.49 -3.51
N ALA A 367 29.73 0.54 -2.19
CA ALA A 367 28.79 1.46 -1.56
C ALA A 367 29.49 2.73 -1.12
N THR A 368 28.82 3.86 -1.28
CA THR A 368 29.21 5.17 -0.72
C THR A 368 28.02 5.75 -0.01
N THR A 369 28.24 6.34 1.15
CA THR A 369 27.25 7.17 1.83
C THR A 369 27.78 8.58 1.98
N GLY A 370 26.87 9.57 2.01
CA GLY A 370 27.25 10.94 2.29
C GLY A 370 26.04 11.84 2.47
N ALA A 371 26.17 12.85 3.32
CA ALA A 371 25.13 13.87 3.45
C ALA A 371 24.97 14.59 2.11
N LEU A 372 23.73 15.00 1.78
CA LEU A 372 23.46 15.82 0.59
C LEU A 372 24.40 17.04 0.52
N THR A 373 24.67 17.65 1.67
CA THR A 373 25.57 18.80 1.83
C THR A 373 27.02 18.51 1.44
N GLU A 374 27.51 17.30 1.71
CA GLU A 374 28.87 16.87 1.34
C GLU A 374 28.95 16.51 -0.14
N LEU A 375 27.92 15.84 -0.69
CA LEU A 375 27.86 15.44 -2.10
C LEU A 375 27.78 16.66 -3.04
N MET A 376 27.08 17.71 -2.63
CA MET A 376 26.97 18.99 -3.35
C MET A 376 28.18 19.92 -3.15
N GLY A 377 29.19 19.52 -2.37
CA GLY A 377 30.35 20.36 -2.06
C GLY A 377 29.99 21.62 -1.26
N MET A 378 28.93 21.57 -0.45
CA MET A 378 28.50 22.66 0.43
C MET A 378 29.24 22.65 1.78
N GLU A 379 30.53 22.33 1.81
CA GLU A 379 31.40 22.78 2.91
C GLU A 379 31.53 24.32 2.83
N GLY A 380 30.53 25.03 3.36
CA GLY A 380 30.49 26.48 3.37
C GLY A 380 29.10 27.12 3.45
N ALA A 381 28.01 26.36 3.31
CA ALA A 381 26.66 26.86 3.52
C ALA A 381 26.09 26.26 4.80
N ALA A 382 26.46 26.83 5.94
CA ALA A 382 25.71 26.56 7.16
C ALA A 382 24.26 27.05 6.95
N PRO A 383 23.22 26.27 7.28
CA PRO A 383 21.94 26.88 7.58
C PRO A 383 22.19 27.84 8.74
N ALA A 384 21.65 29.06 8.67
CA ALA A 384 21.78 30.01 9.76
C ALA A 384 21.11 29.40 10.99
N ALA A 385 21.92 28.87 11.91
CA ALA A 385 21.44 28.36 13.17
C ALA A 385 20.76 29.50 13.94
N ASP A 386 19.52 29.23 14.28
CA ASP A 386 18.67 30.02 15.16
C ASP A 386 19.34 30.09 16.55
N GLU A 387 20.00 31.20 16.88
CA GLU A 387 20.36 31.51 18.26
C GLU A 387 19.19 32.22 18.95
N PRO A 388 18.89 31.89 20.22
CA PRO A 388 17.67 32.33 20.87
C PRO A 388 17.73 33.83 21.13
N ALA A 389 16.79 34.56 20.53
CA ALA A 389 16.62 35.98 20.81
C ALA A 389 16.12 36.17 22.26
N ALA A 390 17.06 36.46 23.16
CA ALA A 390 16.77 37.06 24.44
C ALA A 390 16.51 38.57 24.25
N ASP A 391 15.26 38.97 24.54
CA ASP A 391 14.80 40.26 25.06
C ASP A 391 15.69 41.50 24.79
N GLU A 392 15.31 42.34 23.82
CA GLU A 392 15.42 43.81 23.90
C GLU A 392 14.46 44.50 22.91
N PRO A 393 14.00 45.73 23.19
CA PRO A 393 12.58 46.09 23.08
C PRO A 393 12.19 46.69 21.73
N ALA A 394 10.88 46.62 21.47
CA ALA A 394 10.15 47.27 20.40
C ALA A 394 10.65 48.71 20.12
N ALA A 395 11.12 48.92 18.89
CA ALA A 395 11.28 50.22 18.31
C ALA A 395 10.53 50.23 16.97
N ASP A 396 9.44 50.99 16.95
CA ASP A 396 8.75 51.48 15.75
C ASP A 396 9.76 51.98 14.71
N GLU A 397 9.73 51.41 13.51
CA GLU A 397 10.20 52.06 12.27
C GLU A 397 9.15 51.81 11.16
N PRO A 398 8.96 52.77 10.25
CA PRO A 398 7.74 52.95 9.47
C PRO A 398 7.65 52.01 8.27
N GLY A 399 6.43 51.57 7.95
CA GLY A 399 6.13 50.74 6.78
C GLY A 399 6.66 51.34 5.48
N THR A 400 7.51 50.59 4.80
CA THR A 400 7.79 50.73 3.37
C THR A 400 6.60 50.19 2.61
N ASP A 401 5.77 51.09 2.08
CA ASP A 401 4.76 50.78 1.07
C ASP A 401 5.49 50.32 -0.20
N THR A 402 5.53 49.00 -0.42
CA THR A 402 6.19 48.36 -1.57
C THR A 402 5.38 48.49 -2.86
N GLY A 403 4.15 49.03 -2.80
CA GLY A 403 3.23 49.09 -3.95
C GLY A 403 2.74 47.71 -4.42
N LEU A 404 3.00 46.65 -3.64
CA LEU A 404 2.48 45.31 -3.90
C LEU A 404 1.03 45.23 -3.42
N ILE A 405 0.18 44.61 -4.22
CA ILE A 405 -1.14 44.15 -3.80
C ILE A 405 -1.14 42.63 -3.69
N GLU A 406 -1.95 42.13 -2.79
CA GLU A 406 -2.25 40.71 -2.60
C GLU A 406 -3.72 40.50 -2.93
N GLN A 407 -4.04 39.47 -3.70
CA GLN A 407 -5.40 39.13 -4.06
C GLN A 407 -5.54 37.61 -4.20
N TRP A 408 -6.71 37.12 -3.81
CA TRP A 408 -7.10 35.72 -3.98
C TRP A 408 -7.72 35.48 -5.34
N ALA A 409 -7.65 34.24 -5.83
CA ALA A 409 -8.37 33.85 -7.02
C ALA A 409 -9.88 34.08 -6.82
N THR A 410 -10.56 34.57 -7.86
CA THR A 410 -12.01 34.86 -7.84
C THR A 410 -12.82 33.88 -8.69
N SER A 411 -12.16 33.10 -9.53
CA SER A 411 -12.73 31.94 -10.21
C SER A 411 -11.62 30.96 -10.58
N ALA A 412 -11.97 29.68 -10.70
CA ALA A 412 -11.06 28.65 -11.17
C ALA A 412 -11.76 27.68 -12.14
N GLU A 413 -11.01 27.12 -13.07
CA GLU A 413 -11.43 26.05 -13.97
C GLU A 413 -10.36 24.98 -13.97
N ALA A 414 -10.74 23.73 -13.74
CA ALA A 414 -9.81 22.60 -13.75
C ALA A 414 -10.05 21.70 -14.98
N SER A 415 -9.04 20.93 -15.39
CA SER A 415 -9.21 19.89 -16.42
C SER A 415 -10.14 18.77 -15.94
N SER A 416 -10.12 18.47 -14.65
CA SER A 416 -11.07 17.59 -13.98
C SER A 416 -11.29 18.03 -12.52
N GLN A 417 -12.37 17.59 -11.90
CA GLN A 417 -12.66 17.85 -10.48
C GLN A 417 -13.42 16.68 -9.88
N TYR A 418 -13.20 16.40 -8.60
CA TYR A 418 -13.81 15.27 -7.89
C TYR A 418 -15.34 15.42 -7.79
N GLY A 419 -15.81 16.61 -7.43
CA GLY A 419 -17.22 16.93 -7.26
C GLY A 419 -17.63 18.27 -7.87
N ASP A 420 -18.95 18.46 -7.99
CA ASP A 420 -19.54 19.69 -8.54
C ASP A 420 -19.70 20.81 -7.49
N GLU A 421 -19.62 20.47 -6.20
CA GLU A 421 -19.70 21.41 -5.06
C GLU A 421 -18.48 21.20 -4.15
N ASP A 422 -18.42 20.05 -3.48
CA ASP A 422 -17.27 19.59 -2.69
C ASP A 422 -16.12 19.18 -3.61
N TRP A 423 -14.89 19.56 -3.24
CA TRP A 423 -13.67 19.35 -4.04
C TRP A 423 -13.68 19.92 -5.47
N SER A 424 -14.61 20.85 -5.76
CA SER A 424 -14.70 21.51 -7.06
C SER A 424 -13.55 22.51 -7.28
N ALA A 425 -13.28 22.88 -8.54
CA ALA A 425 -12.25 23.88 -8.85
C ALA A 425 -12.46 25.20 -8.08
N GLN A 426 -13.72 25.54 -7.80
CA GLN A 426 -14.13 26.73 -7.07
C GLN A 426 -13.62 26.76 -5.64
N GLN A 427 -13.28 25.62 -5.04
CA GLN A 427 -12.71 25.55 -3.70
C GLN A 427 -11.36 26.26 -3.62
N ALA A 428 -10.54 26.23 -4.68
CA ALA A 428 -9.26 26.94 -4.74
C ALA A 428 -9.36 28.49 -4.83
N THR A 429 -10.52 29.08 -4.52
CA THR A 429 -10.80 30.51 -4.65
C THR A 429 -11.14 31.16 -3.31
N GLY A 430 -10.82 32.45 -3.15
CA GLY A 430 -11.01 33.14 -1.88
C GLY A 430 -9.86 32.96 -0.88
N GLU A 431 -10.12 33.34 0.37
CA GLU A 431 -9.19 33.10 1.48
C GLU A 431 -9.21 31.62 1.86
N PRO A 432 -8.06 31.03 2.24
CA PRO A 432 -7.98 29.69 2.81
C PRO A 432 -9.04 29.44 3.86
N ASP A 433 -9.86 28.40 3.69
CA ASP A 433 -10.87 28.00 4.67
C ASP A 433 -10.76 26.54 5.13
N THR A 434 -9.76 25.81 4.63
CA THR A 434 -9.24 24.57 5.22
C THR A 434 -8.27 24.89 6.37
N LEU A 435 -8.65 24.54 7.60
CA LEU A 435 -7.98 25.02 8.82
C LEU A 435 -6.84 24.11 9.32
N ASP A 436 -6.88 22.83 8.96
CA ASP A 436 -5.94 21.79 9.34
C ASP A 436 -5.64 20.95 8.09
N GLY A 437 -4.44 20.38 8.00
CA GLY A 437 -4.09 19.48 6.90
C GLY A 437 -4.97 18.24 6.87
N GLY A 438 -5.34 17.79 5.68
CA GLY A 438 -6.23 16.66 5.47
C GLY A 438 -7.11 16.81 4.24
N ASP A 439 -7.67 15.68 3.81
CA ASP A 439 -8.68 15.59 2.75
C ASP A 439 -9.97 16.29 3.22
N THR A 440 -10.25 17.46 2.63
CA THR A 440 -11.41 18.26 3.03
C THR A 440 -12.17 18.82 1.83
N PRO A 441 -13.52 18.84 1.88
CA PRO A 441 -14.34 19.28 0.75
C PRO A 441 -14.18 20.78 0.40
N THR A 442 -13.44 21.53 1.22
CA THR A 442 -13.10 22.95 1.08
C THR A 442 -11.85 23.21 0.24
N ALA A 443 -11.19 22.16 -0.28
CA ALA A 443 -10.06 22.30 -1.20
C ALA A 443 -10.34 21.64 -2.55
N TRP A 444 -9.74 22.11 -3.64
CA TRP A 444 -9.90 21.47 -4.96
C TRP A 444 -9.13 20.15 -5.01
N ALA A 445 -9.73 19.10 -5.58
CA ALA A 445 -9.06 17.86 -5.99
C ALA A 445 -9.46 17.49 -7.44
N ALA A 446 -8.60 16.77 -8.14
CA ALA A 446 -8.88 16.24 -9.48
C ALA A 446 -10.05 15.22 -9.48
N ALA A 447 -10.45 14.69 -10.64
CA ALA A 447 -11.49 13.64 -10.70
C ALA A 447 -10.98 12.22 -10.40
N PHE A 448 -9.67 11.98 -10.52
CA PHE A 448 -9.00 10.73 -10.15
C PHE A 448 -7.60 11.00 -9.59
N ALA A 449 -7.28 10.44 -8.44
CA ALA A 449 -5.93 10.46 -7.85
C ALA A 449 -4.93 9.69 -8.73
N ASP A 450 -3.64 10.01 -8.59
CA ASP A 450 -2.51 9.31 -9.22
C ASP A 450 -2.62 9.17 -10.76
N SER A 451 -3.40 10.07 -11.39
CA SER A 451 -3.72 10.00 -12.81
C SER A 451 -2.71 10.78 -13.66
N GLU A 452 -3.02 11.13 -14.92
CA GLU A 452 -2.08 11.96 -15.70
C GLU A 452 -2.03 13.40 -15.13
N ALA A 453 -1.07 14.21 -15.58
CA ALA A 453 -0.95 15.59 -15.12
C ALA A 453 -2.23 16.41 -15.33
N GLU A 454 -2.70 17.04 -14.25
CA GLU A 454 -3.90 17.86 -14.20
C GLU A 454 -3.57 19.36 -14.25
N SER A 455 -4.56 20.18 -14.55
CA SER A 455 -4.42 21.62 -14.68
C SER A 455 -5.51 22.37 -13.93
N LEU A 456 -5.10 23.41 -13.20
CA LEU A 456 -5.99 24.32 -12.49
C LEU A 456 -5.71 25.76 -12.95
N VAL A 457 -6.67 26.35 -13.64
CA VAL A 457 -6.60 27.72 -14.18
C VAL A 457 -7.38 28.66 -13.27
N LEU A 458 -6.69 29.62 -12.66
CA LEU A 458 -7.24 30.58 -11.72
C LEU A 458 -7.24 31.98 -12.31
N ALA A 459 -8.33 32.73 -12.08
CA ALA A 459 -8.46 34.12 -12.49
C ALA A 459 -8.52 35.06 -11.28
N PHE A 460 -8.02 36.27 -11.48
CA PHE A 460 -7.89 37.31 -10.46
C PHE A 460 -8.52 38.62 -10.94
N ASP A 461 -9.03 39.44 -10.03
CA ASP A 461 -9.77 40.65 -10.38
C ASP A 461 -8.89 41.78 -10.94
N VAL A 462 -7.65 41.89 -10.46
CA VAL A 462 -6.73 42.98 -10.81
C VAL A 462 -5.50 42.42 -11.52
N PRO A 463 -5.26 42.76 -12.80
CA PRO A 463 -4.01 42.38 -13.46
C PRO A 463 -2.80 43.00 -12.75
N VAL A 464 -1.79 42.18 -12.44
CA VAL A 464 -0.54 42.62 -11.80
C VAL A 464 0.67 42.01 -12.48
N ILE A 465 1.81 42.66 -12.39
CA ILE A 465 3.10 42.02 -12.68
C ILE A 465 3.43 41.14 -11.48
N PRO A 466 3.46 39.79 -11.61
CA PRO A 466 3.64 38.88 -10.48
C PRO A 466 5.01 39.09 -9.82
N ALA A 467 4.98 39.31 -8.51
CA ALA A 467 6.15 39.30 -7.63
C ALA A 467 6.19 38.02 -6.78
N GLY A 468 5.05 37.35 -6.60
CA GLY A 468 4.93 36.07 -5.92
C GLY A 468 3.57 35.43 -6.19
N ILE A 469 3.54 34.10 -6.10
CA ILE A 469 2.32 33.28 -6.09
C ILE A 469 2.43 32.39 -4.86
N GLU A 470 1.40 32.35 -4.03
CA GLU A 470 1.30 31.43 -2.90
C GLU A 470 0.18 30.42 -3.21
N ILE A 471 0.49 29.13 -3.10
CA ILE A 471 -0.43 28.03 -3.34
C ILE A 471 -0.59 27.31 -2.01
N TYR A 472 -1.82 27.27 -1.50
CA TYR A 472 -2.16 26.65 -0.22
C TYR A 472 -2.57 25.21 -0.51
N GLU A 473 -1.71 24.28 -0.13
CA GLU A 473 -1.85 22.85 -0.36
C GLU A 473 -2.35 22.19 0.94
N SER A 474 -3.56 21.63 0.94
CA SER A 474 -4.23 21.11 2.14
C SER A 474 -4.06 19.61 2.35
N TYR A 475 -3.81 18.85 1.28
CA TYR A 475 -3.66 17.40 1.33
C TYR A 475 -2.67 16.93 0.26
N ASN A 476 -1.75 16.06 0.67
CA ASN A 476 -0.59 15.61 -0.12
C ASN A 476 0.11 16.74 -0.91
N PRO A 477 0.64 17.79 -0.23
CA PRO A 477 1.40 18.86 -0.87
C PRO A 477 2.61 18.36 -1.66
N GLY A 478 3.05 19.14 -2.65
CA GLY A 478 4.29 18.87 -3.40
C GLY A 478 4.09 18.46 -4.86
N ALA A 479 2.84 18.31 -5.32
CA ALA A 479 2.55 17.86 -6.68
C ALA A 479 2.57 18.97 -7.74
N ILE A 480 2.75 20.24 -7.35
CA ILE A 480 2.88 21.34 -8.32
C ILE A 480 4.17 21.17 -9.14
N ALA A 481 4.02 20.87 -10.44
CA ALA A 481 5.15 20.69 -11.36
C ALA A 481 5.47 21.93 -12.19
N LYS A 482 4.48 22.81 -12.40
CA LYS A 482 4.64 24.01 -13.23
C LYS A 482 3.63 25.10 -12.90
N ILE A 483 4.09 26.35 -12.98
CA ILE A 483 3.27 27.55 -12.85
C ILE A 483 3.44 28.40 -14.11
N GLU A 484 2.31 28.68 -14.76
CA GLU A 484 2.23 29.51 -15.96
C GLU A 484 1.32 30.71 -15.73
N VAL A 485 1.57 31.80 -16.44
CA VAL A 485 0.69 32.98 -16.44
C VAL A 485 0.33 33.38 -17.87
N LEU A 486 -0.89 33.87 -18.07
CA LEU A 486 -1.34 34.27 -19.41
C LEU A 486 -0.81 35.67 -19.75
N ASP A 487 -0.14 35.81 -20.90
CA ASP A 487 0.21 37.12 -21.46
C ASP A 487 -0.99 37.71 -22.23
N PRO A 488 -1.63 38.79 -21.74
CA PRO A 488 -2.80 39.37 -22.39
C PRO A 488 -2.49 40.03 -23.75
N ASN A 489 -1.21 40.24 -24.07
CA ASN A 489 -0.79 40.85 -25.33
C ASN A 489 -0.68 39.83 -26.46
N THR A 490 -0.37 38.57 -26.13
CA THR A 490 -0.09 37.50 -27.09
C THR A 490 -1.10 36.35 -27.03
N ASP A 491 -1.86 36.24 -25.92
CA ASP A 491 -2.77 35.13 -25.63
C ASP A 491 -2.02 33.78 -25.50
N GLU A 492 -0.76 33.83 -25.06
CA GLU A 492 0.10 32.68 -24.81
C GLU A 492 0.37 32.49 -23.31
N TRP A 493 0.43 31.22 -22.87
CA TRP A 493 0.85 30.86 -21.51
C TRP A 493 2.38 30.93 -21.39
N VAL A 494 2.86 31.68 -20.41
CA VAL A 494 4.28 31.88 -20.13
C VAL A 494 4.65 31.17 -18.83
N VAL A 495 5.61 30.24 -18.90
CA VAL A 495 6.14 29.53 -17.73
C VAL A 495 6.91 30.51 -16.85
N VAL A 496 6.46 30.69 -15.60
CA VAL A 496 7.16 31.49 -14.58
C VAL A 496 7.87 30.62 -13.57
N TRP A 497 7.49 29.35 -13.42
CA TRP A 497 8.20 28.36 -12.62
C TRP A 497 7.94 26.94 -13.15
N GLU A 498 8.94 26.06 -13.10
CA GLU A 498 8.85 24.64 -13.45
C GLU A 498 9.92 23.87 -12.64
N GLY A 499 9.54 22.77 -12.02
CA GLY A 499 10.42 21.98 -11.16
C GLY A 499 9.64 21.06 -10.22
N THR A 500 10.30 20.59 -9.17
CA THR A 500 9.67 19.83 -8.08
C THR A 500 9.36 20.77 -6.93
N ALA A 501 8.12 20.78 -6.44
CA ALA A 501 7.75 21.58 -5.28
C ALA A 501 8.41 21.01 -4.01
N GLU A 502 8.91 21.89 -3.15
CA GLU A 502 9.66 21.52 -1.93
C GLU A 502 8.75 21.31 -0.71
N THR A 503 7.46 21.06 -0.94
CA THR A 503 6.41 20.89 0.08
C THR A 503 6.00 19.43 0.27
N ALA A 504 6.60 18.49 -0.47
CA ALA A 504 6.36 17.06 -0.35
C ALA A 504 6.58 16.53 1.08
N GLY A 505 5.59 15.81 1.61
CA GLY A 505 5.64 15.20 2.94
C GLY A 505 5.19 16.09 4.09
N GLU A 506 4.80 17.34 3.83
CA GLU A 506 4.16 18.22 4.82
C GLU A 506 2.65 17.87 4.94
N ASP A 507 2.07 17.97 6.13
CA ASP A 507 0.62 17.75 6.33
C ASP A 507 -0.24 18.82 5.64
N MET A 508 0.29 20.04 5.54
CA MET A 508 -0.30 21.20 4.86
C MET A 508 0.83 22.20 4.58
N ALA A 509 0.84 22.83 3.42
CA ALA A 509 1.92 23.74 3.04
C ALA A 509 1.43 24.99 2.29
N VAL A 510 2.27 26.03 2.32
CA VAL A 510 2.12 27.19 1.43
C VAL A 510 3.30 27.21 0.48
N PHE A 511 3.10 26.69 -0.73
CA PHE A 511 4.13 26.68 -1.75
C PHE A 511 4.25 28.05 -2.43
N SER A 512 5.43 28.67 -2.34
CA SER A 512 5.71 29.97 -2.95
C SER A 512 7.12 30.01 -3.57
N PRO A 513 7.28 29.47 -4.79
CA PRO A 513 8.59 29.40 -5.42
C PRO A 513 9.06 30.75 -5.97
N ALA A 514 10.38 30.87 -6.18
CA ALA A 514 10.94 32.01 -6.88
C ALA A 514 10.51 32.02 -8.36
N LEU A 515 9.81 33.08 -8.78
CA LEU A 515 9.30 33.23 -10.14
C LEU A 515 10.35 33.79 -11.10
N THR A 516 10.33 33.30 -12.34
CA THR A 516 11.00 33.93 -13.48
C THR A 516 10.30 35.25 -13.78
N ALA A 517 11.06 36.35 -13.71
CA ALA A 517 10.51 37.69 -13.88
C ALA A 517 9.91 37.90 -15.28
N ILE A 518 8.72 38.49 -15.32
CA ILE A 518 8.02 38.94 -16.53
C ILE A 518 7.77 40.45 -16.48
N ASP A 519 7.43 41.04 -17.64
CA ASP A 519 7.27 42.49 -17.81
C ASP A 519 5.86 42.93 -18.23
N PHE A 520 4.87 42.05 -18.11
CA PHE A 520 3.45 42.33 -18.37
C PHE A 520 2.58 42.01 -17.16
N ALA A 521 1.45 42.71 -17.03
CA ALA A 521 0.46 42.42 -16.01
C ALA A 521 -0.43 41.25 -16.44
N THR A 522 -0.65 40.29 -15.55
CA THR A 522 -1.52 39.13 -15.77
C THR A 522 -2.60 39.05 -14.70
N SER A 523 -3.73 38.47 -15.07
CA SER A 523 -4.84 38.16 -14.16
C SER A 523 -5.23 36.69 -14.22
N GLN A 524 -4.39 35.83 -14.80
CA GLN A 524 -4.63 34.39 -14.91
C GLN A 524 -3.35 33.61 -14.64
N VAL A 525 -3.47 32.61 -13.77
CA VAL A 525 -2.42 31.66 -13.42
C VAL A 525 -2.91 30.26 -13.79
N ARG A 526 -2.06 29.42 -14.38
CA ARG A 526 -2.32 28.00 -14.57
C ARG A 526 -1.30 27.21 -13.78
N LEU A 527 -1.78 26.35 -12.91
CA LEU A 527 -1.00 25.32 -12.24
C LEU A 527 -1.05 24.05 -13.08
N THR A 528 0.08 23.35 -13.18
CA THR A 528 0.12 21.94 -13.60
C THR A 528 0.47 21.12 -12.38
N ILE A 529 -0.38 20.14 -12.08
CA ILE A 529 -0.24 19.22 -10.97
C ILE A 529 0.15 17.87 -11.55
N ASP A 530 1.31 17.35 -11.16
CA ASP A 530 1.78 16.02 -11.57
C ASP A 530 1.29 15.01 -10.54
N GLU A 531 0.03 14.58 -10.66
CA GLU A 531 -0.66 13.72 -9.69
C GLU A 531 0.16 12.49 -9.26
N PRO A 532 0.88 11.76 -10.15
CA PRO A 532 1.68 10.60 -9.74
C PRO A 532 2.97 10.94 -8.99
N ALA A 533 3.37 12.23 -8.94
CA ALA A 533 4.59 12.64 -8.26
C ALA A 533 4.45 12.57 -6.74
N ILE A 534 3.24 12.72 -6.21
CA ILE A 534 2.90 12.60 -4.79
C ILE A 534 1.65 11.74 -4.69
N VAL A 535 1.85 10.49 -4.23
CA VAL A 535 0.79 9.47 -4.17
C VAL A 535 -0.43 9.95 -3.37
N GLY A 536 -1.62 9.74 -3.91
CA GLY A 536 -2.90 10.13 -3.32
C GLY A 536 -3.51 11.37 -3.98
N TRP A 537 -4.56 11.92 -3.36
CA TRP A 537 -5.20 13.14 -3.82
C TRP A 537 -4.37 14.36 -3.46
N ASN A 538 -4.01 15.18 -4.45
CA ASN A 538 -3.34 16.46 -4.19
C ASN A 538 -4.38 17.58 -4.14
N GLU A 539 -4.45 18.28 -3.02
CA GLU A 539 -5.52 19.26 -2.79
C GLU A 539 -5.01 20.69 -2.68
N ILE A 540 -5.70 21.61 -3.38
CA ILE A 540 -5.40 23.04 -3.40
C ILE A 540 -6.56 23.83 -2.79
N ASP A 541 -6.35 24.34 -1.60
CA ASP A 541 -7.32 25.12 -0.82
C ASP A 541 -7.45 26.57 -1.33
N ALA A 542 -6.34 27.22 -1.68
CA ALA A 542 -6.38 28.58 -2.20
C ALA A 542 -5.14 28.96 -2.99
N VAL A 543 -5.27 29.97 -3.86
CA VAL A 543 -4.13 30.59 -4.54
C VAL A 543 -4.17 32.10 -4.42
N LYS A 544 -3.05 32.66 -3.96
CA LYS A 544 -2.83 34.11 -3.85
C LYS A 544 -1.88 34.59 -4.92
N LEU A 545 -2.25 35.68 -5.60
CA LEU A 545 -1.38 36.41 -6.50
C LEU A 545 -0.90 37.70 -5.85
N ILE A 546 0.42 37.87 -5.79
CA ILE A 546 1.09 39.03 -5.21
C ILE A 546 1.81 39.76 -6.33
N GLY A 547 1.57 41.06 -6.49
CA GLY A 547 2.23 41.80 -7.56
C GLY A 547 1.96 43.29 -7.54
N THR A 548 2.65 44.02 -8.41
CA THR A 548 2.43 45.46 -8.58
C THR A 548 1.39 45.71 -9.67
N VAL A 549 0.42 46.58 -9.38
CA VAL A 549 -0.47 47.13 -10.40
C VAL A 549 0.32 48.13 -11.24
N GLU A 550 0.21 48.05 -12.58
CA GLU A 550 0.78 49.07 -13.47
C GLU A 550 0.17 50.47 -13.29
#